data_AF-A0A968A474-F1
#
_entry.id   AF-A0A968A474-F1
#
_cell.length_a   1.000
_cell.length_b   1.000
_cell.length_c   1.000
_cell.angle_alpha   90.00
_cell.angle_beta   90.00
_cell.angle_gamma   90.00
#
_symmetry.space_group_name_H-M   'P 1'
#
loop_
_entity.id
_entity.type
_entity.pdbx_description
1 polymer ?
#
loop_
_entity_poly.entity_id
_entity_poly.type
_entity_poly.pdbx_seq_one_letter_code
_entity_poly.pdbx_strand_id
1 'polypeptide(L)' 'MKISAKVGTDDIAVVYVGQFDDGELVEFVEAVQPPMPREEKWVLMLSTLYGCPIACQMCDAGGFYHGKISKER' A
#
# COMPACT_ATOMS: atom_id res chain seq x y z
N MET A 1 3.80 -13.28 -4.11
CA MET A 1 2.75 -12.24 -4.03
C MET A 1 1.93 -12.20 -5.31
N LYS A 2 0.60 -12.12 -5.19
CA LYS A 2 -0.33 -11.84 -6.31
C LYS A 2 -1.18 -10.61 -6.00
N ILE A 3 -1.69 -9.92 -7.01
CA ILE A 3 -2.67 -8.85 -6.82
C ILE A 3 -4.04 -9.48 -6.58
N SER A 4 -4.63 -9.27 -5.40
CA SER A 4 -5.95 -9.79 -5.04
C SER A 4 -7.08 -8.79 -5.37
N ALA A 5 -6.79 -7.49 -5.31
CA ALA A 5 -7.73 -6.43 -5.65
C ALA A 5 -7.00 -5.17 -6.10
N LYS A 6 -7.71 -4.29 -6.82
CA LYS A 6 -7.30 -2.92 -7.09
C LYS A 6 -8.52 -2.00 -7.19
N VAL A 7 -8.36 -0.74 -6.79
CA VAL A 7 -9.42 0.29 -6.92
C VAL A 7 -8.78 1.67 -7.07
N GLY A 8 -9.41 2.54 -7.86
CA GLY A 8 -8.96 3.91 -8.08
C GLY A 8 -8.97 4.32 -9.55
N THR A 9 -8.24 5.39 -9.87
CA THR A 9 -8.16 6.01 -11.19
C THR A 9 -6.72 6.40 -11.52
N ASP A 10 -6.34 6.32 -12.79
CA ASP A 10 -4.95 6.56 -13.21
C ASP A 10 -4.53 8.04 -13.10
N ASP A 11 -5.51 8.96 -13.11
CA ASP A 11 -5.34 10.41 -13.04
C ASP A 11 -5.18 10.95 -11.60
N ILE A 12 -5.41 10.12 -10.58
CA ILE A 12 -5.21 10.49 -9.17
C ILE A 12 -4.37 9.43 -8.46
N ALA A 13 -4.96 8.26 -8.21
CA ALA A 13 -4.31 7.17 -7.49
C ALA A 13 -5.05 5.85 -7.70
N VAL A 14 -4.28 4.75 -7.76
CA VAL A 14 -4.79 3.38 -7.73
C VAL A 14 -4.15 2.66 -6.55
N VAL A 15 -4.97 2.17 -5.61
CA VAL A 15 -4.52 1.26 -4.55
C VAL A 15 -4.61 -0.17 -5.03
N TYR A 16 -3.60 -0.95 -4.67
CA TYR A 16 -3.48 -2.37 -4.93
C TYR A 16 -3.43 -3.11 -3.61
N VAL A 17 -4.13 -4.24 -3.56
CA VAL A 17 -4.00 -5.21 -2.46
C VAL A 17 -3.17 -6.38 -2.98
N GLY A 18 -1.97 -6.53 -2.43
CA GLY A 18 -1.10 -7.68 -2.64
C GLY A 18 -1.36 -8.75 -1.59
N GLN A 19 -1.45 -10.00 -2.01
CA GLN A 19 -1.54 -11.16 -1.12
C GLN A 19 -0.28 -12.01 -1.24
N PHE A 20 0.37 -12.27 -0.10
CA PHE A 20 1.50 -13.20 0.02
C PHE A 20 1.03 -14.65 0.19
N ASP A 21 1.96 -15.59 0.05
CA ASP A 21 1.65 -17.02 0.02
C ASP A 21 1.22 -17.54 1.41
N ASP A 22 1.63 -16.85 2.48
CA ASP A 22 1.17 -17.09 3.86
C ASP A 22 -0.17 -16.43 4.19
N GLY A 23 -0.80 -15.77 3.21
CA GLY A 23 -2.11 -15.15 3.33
C GLY A 23 -2.09 -13.69 3.81
N GLU A 24 -0.94 -13.16 4.21
CA GLU A 24 -0.82 -11.76 4.60
C GLU A 24 -1.17 -10.82 3.44
N LEU A 25 -1.85 -9.72 3.78
CA LEU A 25 -2.28 -8.70 2.85
C LEU A 25 -1.46 -7.43 3.06
N VAL A 26 -1.05 -6.82 1.96
CA VAL A 26 -0.39 -5.53 1.95
C VAL A 26 -1.06 -4.60 0.96
N GLU A 27 -1.26 -3.35 1.36
CA GLU A 27 -1.68 -2.29 0.46
C GLU A 27 -0.47 -1.49 -0.02
N PHE A 28 -0.49 -1.14 -1.31
CA PHE A 28 0.44 -0.19 -1.89
C PHE A 28 -0.26 0.60 -2.98
N VAL A 29 0.19 1.83 -3.20
CA VAL A 29 -0.51 2.79 -4.04
C VAL A 29 0.45 3.35 -5.07
N GLU A 30 -0.03 3.46 -6.29
CA GLU A 30 0.55 4.34 -7.29
C GLU A 30 -0.29 5.61 -7.40
N ALA A 31 0.35 6.76 -7.46
CA ALA A 31 -0.34 8.04 -7.53
C ALA A 31 0.43 9.04 -8.39
N VAL A 32 -0.28 10.08 -8.81
CA VAL A 32 0.29 11.29 -9.39
C VAL A 32 0.27 12.41 -8.35
N GLN A 33 1.10 13.43 -8.53
CA GLN A 33 0.99 14.68 -7.77
C GLN A 33 0.48 15.78 -8.69
N PRO A 34 -0.86 15.98 -8.81
CA PRO A 34 -1.38 17.02 -9.68
C PRO A 34 -0.78 18.39 -9.33
N PRO A 35 -0.42 19.21 -10.34
CA PRO A 35 -0.65 18.98 -11.78
C PRO A 35 0.45 18.19 -12.50
N MET A 36 1.48 17.69 -11.81
CA MET A 36 2.58 16.95 -12.45
C MET A 36 2.08 15.58 -12.96
N PRO A 37 2.32 15.26 -14.25
CA PRO A 37 1.95 13.97 -14.81
C PRO A 37 2.90 12.87 -14.31
N ARG A 38 2.50 11.60 -14.49
CA ARG A 38 3.22 10.43 -13.97
C ARG A 38 4.63 10.30 -14.54
N GLU A 39 4.80 10.69 -15.79
CA GLU A 39 6.07 10.64 -16.52
C GLU A 39 7.11 11.61 -15.94
N GLU A 40 6.66 12.70 -15.33
CA GLU A 40 7.52 13.66 -14.63
C GLU A 40 7.71 13.26 -13.16
N LYS A 41 6.62 12.84 -12.51
CA LYS A 41 6.65 12.41 -11.11
C LYS A 41 5.65 11.29 -10.85
N TRP A 42 6.21 10.10 -10.62
CA TRP A 42 5.44 8.96 -10.16
C TRP A 42 5.61 8.78 -8.64
N VAL A 43 4.51 8.83 -7.90
CA VAL A 43 4.51 8.61 -6.45
C VAL A 43 4.14 7.16 -6.18
N LEU A 44 5.05 6.43 -5.53
CA LEU A 44 4.85 5.06 -5.08
C LEU A 44 4.80 5.04 -3.56
N MET A 45 3.65 4.70 -2.99
CA MET A 45 3.47 4.54 -1.55
C MET A 45 3.50 3.06 -1.22
N LEU A 46 4.55 2.66 -0.49
CA LEU A 46 4.78 1.28 -0.11
C LEU A 46 4.58 1.13 1.39
N SER A 47 3.74 0.18 1.78
CA SER A 47 3.66 -0.27 3.17
C SER A 47 4.96 -0.97 3.58
N THR A 48 5.34 -0.83 4.84
CA THR A 48 6.57 -1.45 5.39
C THR A 48 6.28 -2.48 6.49
N LEU A 49 5.03 -2.54 6.96
CA LEU A 49 4.54 -3.42 8.01
C LEU A 49 3.21 -4.04 7.56
N TYR A 50 2.90 -5.20 8.13
CA TYR A 50 1.55 -5.79 8.07
C TYR A 50 0.74 -5.25 9.25
N GLY A 51 -0.10 -4.24 9.00
CA GLY A 51 -0.73 -3.43 10.05
C GLY A 51 0.27 -2.50 10.77
N CYS A 52 -0.18 -1.80 11.81
CA CYS A 52 0.63 -0.88 12.60
C CYS A 52 0.28 -0.94 14.10
N PRO A 53 1.27 -1.12 15.00
CA PRO A 53 1.03 -1.26 16.44
C PRO A 53 0.69 0.06 17.16
N ILE A 54 0.76 1.20 16.48
CA ILE A 54 0.63 2.52 17.11
C ILE A 54 -0.83 2.87 17.44
N ALA A 55 -1.79 2.40 16.66
CA ALA A 55 -3.23 2.68 16.85
C ALA A 55 -3.57 4.20 16.87
N CYS A 56 -2.96 4.96 15.95
CA CYS A 56 -3.32 6.37 15.72
C CYS A 56 -4.82 6.50 15.39
N GLN A 57 -5.54 7.40 16.06
CA GLN A 57 -7.00 7.52 15.96
C GLN A 57 -7.51 7.90 14.56
N MET A 58 -6.66 8.50 13.73
CA MET A 58 -6.99 8.90 12.36
C MET A 58 -6.55 7.87 11.29
N CYS A 59 -5.92 6.76 11.68
CA CYS A 59 -5.32 5.80 10.76
C CYS A 59 -5.98 4.42 10.91
N ASP A 60 -6.49 3.90 9.80
CA ASP A 60 -7.14 2.60 9.66
C ASP A 60 -6.17 1.41 9.64
N ALA A 61 -4.89 1.64 9.30
CA ALA A 61 -3.85 0.61 9.40
C ALA A 61 -3.47 0.28 10.86
N GLY A 62 -3.95 1.05 11.84
CA GLY A 62 -3.63 0.90 13.25
C GLY A 62 -4.46 -0.19 13.97
N GLY A 63 -3.94 -0.68 15.10
CA GLY A 63 -4.68 -1.56 16.02
C GLY A 63 -4.39 -3.06 15.89
N PHE A 64 -3.57 -3.44 14.91
CA PHE A 64 -3.04 -4.80 14.75
C PHE A 64 -1.63 -4.74 14.15
N TYR A 65 -0.81 -5.77 14.35
CA TYR A 65 0.56 -5.83 13.81
C TYR A 65 1.03 -7.27 13.65
N HIS A 66 1.33 -7.69 12.41
CA HIS A 66 1.79 -9.05 12.06
C HIS A 66 3.26 -9.12 11.61
N GLY A 67 4.02 -8.03 11.80
CA GLY A 67 5.45 -8.00 11.51
C GLY A 67 5.83 -7.06 10.38
N LYS A 68 7.11 -7.11 10.03
CA LYS A 68 7.71 -6.29 8.97
C LYS A 68 7.55 -6.96 7.61
N ILE A 69 7.48 -6.14 6.57
CA ILE A 69 7.63 -6.59 5.19
C ILE A 69 9.12 -6.69 4.90
N SER A 70 9.56 -7.82 4.32
CA SER A 70 10.95 -8.06 3.93
C SER A 70 11.00 -8.68 2.54
N LYS A 71 12.12 -8.49 1.84
CA LYS A 71 12.35 -9.08 0.52
C LYS A 71 12.55 -10.60 0.60
N GLU A 72 13.09 -11.05 1.72
CA GLU A 72 13.48 -12.44 2.00
C GLU A 72 12.31 -13.31 2.47
N ARG A 73 11.13 -12.71 2.63
CA ARG A 73 9.90 -13.41 3.03
C ARG A 73 9.08 -13.76 1.79
#